data_AF-A0A645C1C3-F1
#
_entry.id   AF-A0A645C1C3-F1
#
_cell.length_a   1.000
_cell.length_b   1.000
_cell.length_c   1.000
_cell.angle_alpha   90.00
_cell.angle_beta   90.00
_cell.angle_gamma   90.00
#
_symmetry.space_group_name_H-M   'P 1'
#
loop_
_entity.id
_entity.type
_entity.pdbx_description
1 polymer ?
#
loop_
_entity_poly.entity_id
_entity_poly.type
_entity_poly.pdbx_seq_one_letter_code
_entity_poly.pdbx_strand_id
1 'polypeptide(L)'
;MRKAYDTFLQSEVSADLAAKSGGSEAYRYECAHCGEEVRLAAAGSVNMVAHFRHRSGNNDVDCENYLGQYGAINIDSRSRKSRNERAEFYFDSISKMFFLGLCFSEDEIITYEDASAKFELRASAQEQAFSILRINNFNFIPDAPRMIPIDRFSYNYFLSNTLNNIKRRYEFFKKDGSPTLFKIQANDTEYRARLIRSTILYTNVPYFAVVESRFSLPQTSYLPSDIEISSTLCFETMSRSFIGQTLTIKNKTADVESLFSSWGYQVEASETLTLLWPPAAQINEVSAICSDNAFLFSSFNLEPHGNINVHSTDVTKIENGVSRVSIHSRVKVFRKNAEIVIDGGITYPADYETLSLEEGHTHIYTVPDDSVYYLFNRSGTMPISEGQSVSLTPGCLIKHYNSGYLDGVIYPAQQNELSGELLLYDLLAHYKRTESLSLESLAALELSDTASKYIEECIAVGVINSAAKRFIEEGQL
;
A
#
# COMPACT_ATOMS: atom_id res chain seq x y z
N MET A 1 20.51 -26.37 2.03
CA MET A 1 20.43 -24.96 2.54
C MET A 1 19.15 -24.66 3.34
N ARG A 2 19.23 -23.98 4.50
CA ARG A 2 18.02 -23.56 5.28
C ARG A 2 17.60 -22.10 5.08
N LYS A 3 18.49 -21.25 4.57
CA LYS A 3 18.21 -19.85 4.26
C LYS A 3 18.55 -19.55 2.81
N ALA A 4 17.86 -18.56 2.25
CA ALA A 4 18.16 -17.97 0.96
C ALA A 4 17.88 -16.47 1.01
N TYR A 5 18.46 -15.72 0.08
CA TYR A 5 18.08 -14.33 -0.13
C TYR A 5 16.82 -14.29 -1.01
N ASP A 6 15.76 -13.64 -0.53
CA ASP A 6 14.54 -13.39 -1.30
C ASP A 6 14.72 -12.10 -2.10
N THR A 7 14.77 -12.21 -3.43
CA THR A 7 15.00 -11.06 -4.31
C THR A 7 13.82 -10.08 -4.33
N PHE A 8 12.62 -10.54 -3.96
CA PHE A 8 11.44 -9.69 -3.84
C PHE A 8 11.50 -8.88 -2.55
N LEU A 9 11.54 -9.57 -1.41
CA LEU A 9 11.58 -8.97 -0.08
C LEU A 9 12.91 -8.25 0.21
N GLN A 10 13.94 -8.50 -0.59
CA GLN A 10 15.31 -7.99 -0.40
C GLN A 10 15.85 -8.28 1.00
N SER A 11 15.62 -9.51 1.48
CA SER A 11 16.03 -9.96 2.82
C SER A 11 16.29 -11.46 2.83
N GLU A 12 17.08 -11.93 3.80
CA GLU A 12 17.23 -13.38 4.04
C GLU A 12 15.93 -13.97 4.58
N VAL A 13 15.50 -15.09 3.98
CA VAL A 13 14.32 -15.86 4.39
C VAL A 13 14.70 -17.30 4.72
N SER A 14 14.04 -17.88 5.73
CA SER A 14 14.17 -19.30 6.04
C SER A 14 13.28 -20.15 5.13
N ALA A 15 13.72 -21.36 4.81
CA ALA A 15 12.95 -22.28 3.96
C ALA A 15 11.58 -22.62 4.56
N ASP A 16 11.47 -22.70 5.89
CA ASP A 16 10.21 -22.96 6.58
C ASP A 16 9.20 -21.81 6.42
N LEU A 17 9.67 -20.56 6.51
CA LEU A 17 8.82 -19.39 6.28
C LEU A 17 8.45 -19.27 4.79
N ALA A 18 9.40 -19.44 3.88
CA ALA A 18 9.16 -19.41 2.43
C ALA A 18 8.13 -20.48 1.99
N ALA A 19 8.16 -21.67 2.60
CA ALA A 19 7.19 -22.73 2.36
C ALA A 19 5.77 -22.37 2.80
N LYS A 20 5.63 -21.58 3.86
CA LYS A 20 4.32 -21.12 4.37
C LYS A 20 3.78 -19.91 3.62
N SER A 21 4.65 -19.03 3.13
CA SER A 21 4.26 -17.81 2.44
C SER A 21 3.96 -17.98 0.94
N GLY A 22 4.04 -19.21 0.41
CA GLY A 22 3.65 -19.53 -0.97
C GLY A 22 4.70 -19.14 -2.01
N GLY A 23 5.98 -19.05 -1.61
CA GLY A 23 7.05 -18.63 -2.49
C GLY A 23 7.71 -19.80 -3.23
N SER A 24 7.15 -20.20 -4.36
CA SER A 24 7.77 -21.18 -5.28
C SER A 24 8.05 -20.59 -6.67
N GLU A 25 8.10 -19.28 -6.76
CA GLU A 25 8.34 -18.56 -8.02
C GLU A 25 9.78 -18.77 -8.52
N ALA A 26 9.93 -18.93 -9.83
CA ALA A 26 11.26 -18.99 -10.44
C ALA A 26 12.00 -17.66 -10.27
N TYR A 27 13.32 -17.73 -10.10
CA TYR A 27 14.22 -16.58 -9.93
C TYR A 27 14.00 -15.75 -8.64
N ARG A 28 13.12 -16.17 -7.74
CA ARG A 28 12.86 -15.46 -6.49
C ARG A 28 13.95 -15.64 -5.44
N TYR A 29 14.55 -16.83 -5.36
CA TYR A 29 15.52 -17.13 -4.32
C TYR A 29 16.93 -17.27 -4.87
N GLU A 30 17.87 -16.66 -4.17
CA GLU A 30 19.29 -16.76 -4.43
C GLU A 30 20.00 -17.36 -3.22
N CYS A 31 21.01 -18.19 -3.46
CA CYS A 31 21.87 -18.71 -2.42
C CYS A 31 22.56 -17.53 -1.73
N ALA A 32 22.32 -17.35 -0.44
CA ALA A 32 22.97 -16.29 0.34
C ALA A 32 24.50 -16.48 0.44
N HIS A 33 25.02 -17.68 0.14
CA HIS A 33 26.46 -17.95 0.13
C HIS A 33 27.15 -17.61 -1.21
N CYS A 34 26.64 -18.10 -2.35
CA CYS A 34 27.30 -17.95 -3.66
C CYS A 34 26.54 -17.05 -4.65
N GLY A 35 25.30 -16.66 -4.36
CA GLY A 35 24.46 -15.84 -5.24
C GLY A 35 23.85 -16.58 -6.44
N GLU A 36 23.98 -17.91 -6.54
CA GLU A 36 23.30 -18.72 -7.55
C GLU A 36 21.79 -18.83 -7.27
N GLU A 37 20.97 -19.04 -8.30
CA GLU A 37 19.54 -19.29 -8.13
C GLU A 37 19.29 -20.62 -7.40
N VAL A 38 18.44 -20.55 -6.37
CA VAL A 38 17.97 -21.71 -5.63
C VAL A 38 16.46 -21.86 -5.75
N ARG A 39 15.97 -23.09 -5.61
CA ARG A 39 14.54 -23.41 -5.54
C ARG A 39 14.21 -23.95 -4.16
N LEU A 40 13.01 -23.64 -3.69
CA LEU A 40 12.44 -24.26 -2.51
C LEU A 40 12.09 -25.73 -2.83
N ALA A 41 12.55 -26.64 -1.98
CA ALA A 41 12.34 -28.08 -2.09
C ALA A 41 11.66 -28.61 -0.82
N ALA A 42 10.95 -29.73 -0.95
CA ALA A 42 10.21 -30.38 0.13
C ALA A 42 9.15 -29.50 0.83
N ALA A 43 8.68 -28.43 0.17
CA ALA A 43 7.53 -27.66 0.64
C ALA A 43 6.31 -28.59 0.73
N GLY A 44 5.77 -28.80 1.93
CA GLY A 44 4.63 -29.70 2.18
C GLY A 44 4.98 -31.18 2.34
N SER A 45 6.26 -31.56 2.41
CA SER A 45 6.65 -32.95 2.71
C SER A 45 6.46 -33.25 4.20
N VAL A 46 5.84 -34.38 4.51
CA VAL A 46 5.76 -34.90 5.90
C VAL A 46 7.04 -35.62 6.34
N ASN A 47 7.90 -35.99 5.38
CA ASN A 47 9.10 -36.79 5.63
C ASN A 47 10.38 -35.97 5.67
N MET A 48 10.34 -34.71 5.22
CA MET A 48 11.53 -33.88 5.07
C MET A 48 11.19 -32.41 5.26
N VAL A 49 12.04 -31.71 6.01
CA VAL A 49 11.91 -30.26 6.24
C VAL A 49 12.18 -29.50 4.94
N ALA A 50 11.46 -28.39 4.75
CA ALA A 50 11.67 -27.50 3.63
C ALA A 50 13.12 -27.00 3.60
N HIS A 51 13.73 -26.96 2.41
CA HIS A 51 15.10 -26.50 2.23
C HIS A 51 15.29 -25.94 0.82
N PHE A 52 16.28 -25.08 0.65
CA PHE A 52 16.68 -24.58 -0.65
C PHE A 52 17.70 -25.52 -1.30
N ARG A 53 17.65 -25.63 -2.63
CA ARG A 53 18.63 -26.34 -3.48
C ARG A 53 18.97 -25.51 -4.70
N HIS A 54 20.22 -25.54 -5.16
CA HIS A 54 20.59 -24.92 -6.43
C HIS A 54 19.82 -25.53 -7.60
N ARG A 55 19.40 -24.69 -8.55
CA ARG A 55 18.81 -25.18 -9.81
C ARG A 55 19.82 -25.84 -10.73
N SER A 56 21.07 -25.40 -10.67
CA SER A 56 22.20 -25.97 -11.42
C SER A 56 22.55 -27.40 -11.00
N GLY A 57 22.02 -27.87 -9.85
CA GLY A 57 22.47 -29.12 -9.24
C GLY A 57 23.87 -29.01 -8.62
N ASN A 58 24.37 -27.78 -8.45
CA ASN A 58 25.62 -27.52 -7.76
C ASN A 58 25.50 -28.00 -6.30
N ASN A 59 26.26 -29.05 -5.98
CA ASN A 59 26.33 -29.65 -4.63
C ASN A 59 27.56 -29.13 -3.87
N ASP A 60 27.86 -27.84 -4.01
CA ASP A 60 28.89 -27.21 -3.18
C ASP A 60 28.55 -27.41 -1.70
N VAL A 61 29.42 -28.14 -1.01
CA VAL A 61 29.25 -28.56 0.39
C VAL A 61 29.11 -27.34 1.30
N ASP A 62 29.83 -26.25 1.01
CA ASP A 62 29.79 -25.03 1.80
C ASP A 62 28.45 -24.31 1.65
N CYS A 63 27.91 -24.30 0.43
CA CYS A 63 26.59 -23.77 0.18
C CYS A 63 25.51 -24.66 0.80
N GLU A 64 25.57 -25.99 0.66
CA GLU A 64 24.55 -26.89 1.22
C GLU A 64 24.50 -26.85 2.76
N ASN A 65 25.66 -26.69 3.40
CA ASN A 65 25.82 -26.48 4.83
C ASN A 65 25.58 -25.04 5.28
N TYR A 66 25.27 -24.11 4.37
CA TYR A 66 24.93 -22.75 4.74
C TYR A 66 23.62 -22.73 5.54
N LEU A 67 23.78 -22.57 6.85
CA LEU A 67 22.71 -22.35 7.82
C LEU A 67 22.48 -20.85 8.07
N GLY A 68 23.36 -19.98 7.54
CA GLY A 68 23.52 -18.59 7.96
C GLY A 68 24.04 -18.48 9.39
N GLN A 69 24.22 -17.24 9.87
CA GLN A 69 24.44 -17.02 11.30
C GLN A 69 23.12 -17.23 12.06
N TYR A 70 23.19 -17.98 13.17
CA TYR A 70 22.03 -18.24 14.02
C TYR A 70 21.56 -16.94 14.66
N GLY A 71 20.28 -16.58 14.48
CA GLY A 71 19.71 -15.33 14.99
C GLY A 71 20.03 -14.06 14.20
N ALA A 72 21.01 -14.08 13.29
CA ALA A 72 21.24 -12.96 12.39
C ALA A 72 20.25 -13.02 11.22
N ILE A 73 19.50 -11.94 11.04
CA ILE A 73 18.67 -11.71 9.87
C ILE A 73 19.26 -10.52 9.16
N ASN A 74 19.77 -10.73 7.95
CA ASN A 74 20.33 -9.64 7.17
C ASN A 74 19.21 -9.05 6.28
N ILE A 75 18.85 -7.80 6.58
CA ILE A 75 17.89 -6.98 5.82
C ILE A 75 18.65 -6.06 4.85
N ASP A 76 19.98 -6.02 4.94
CA ASP A 76 20.79 -5.18 4.08
C ASP A 76 20.80 -5.75 2.65
N SER A 77 20.39 -4.95 1.67
CA SER A 77 20.49 -5.28 0.26
C SER A 77 21.94 -5.52 -0.18
N ARG A 78 22.93 -4.97 0.57
CA ARG A 78 24.37 -5.21 0.40
C ARG A 78 24.80 -6.64 0.72
N SER A 79 23.95 -7.42 1.38
CA SER A 79 24.18 -8.85 1.65
C SER A 79 24.01 -9.73 0.41
N ARG A 80 23.38 -9.18 -0.64
CA ARG A 80 23.21 -9.86 -1.91
C ARG A 80 24.57 -10.06 -2.59
N LYS A 81 25.04 -11.30 -2.59
CA LYS A 81 26.28 -11.69 -3.30
C LYS A 81 26.09 -11.86 -4.81
N SER A 82 24.84 -11.96 -5.25
CA SER A 82 24.44 -12.09 -6.64
C SER A 82 24.67 -10.79 -7.41
N ARG A 83 25.45 -10.87 -8.49
CA ARG A 83 25.58 -9.82 -9.51
C ARG A 83 24.69 -10.13 -10.72
N ASN A 84 23.41 -10.40 -10.47
CA ASN A 84 22.49 -10.86 -11.51
C ASN A 84 21.38 -9.85 -11.78
N GLU A 85 20.99 -9.73 -13.05
CA GLU A 85 19.99 -8.78 -13.50
C GLU A 85 18.61 -9.14 -12.92
N ARG A 86 17.96 -8.19 -12.23
CA ARG A 86 16.55 -8.30 -11.89
C ARG A 86 15.76 -7.93 -13.13
N ALA A 87 15.49 -8.94 -13.95
CA ALA A 87 14.68 -8.83 -15.14
C ALA A 87 13.21 -9.08 -14.79
N GLU A 88 12.30 -8.44 -15.49
CA GLU A 88 10.86 -8.76 -15.57
C GLU A 88 10.38 -8.48 -16.99
N PHE A 89 9.38 -9.21 -17.47
CA PHE A 89 8.83 -8.96 -18.80
C PHE A 89 7.45 -8.36 -18.70
N TYR A 90 7.11 -7.46 -19.62
CA TYR A 90 5.84 -6.76 -19.62
C TYR A 90 5.24 -6.70 -21.01
N PHE A 91 3.92 -6.57 -21.05
CA PHE A 91 3.15 -6.11 -22.19
C PHE A 91 2.56 -4.75 -21.88
N ASP A 92 2.62 -3.83 -22.84
CA ASP A 92 2.03 -2.49 -22.74
C ASP A 92 0.85 -2.38 -23.71
N SER A 93 -0.35 -2.08 -23.18
CA SER A 93 -1.58 -2.06 -23.99
C SER A 93 -1.64 -0.88 -24.96
N ILE A 94 -0.95 0.23 -24.65
CA ILE A 94 -0.94 1.44 -25.47
C ILE A 94 -0.07 1.23 -26.71
N SER A 95 1.21 0.92 -26.52
CA SER A 95 2.12 0.67 -27.64
C SER A 95 1.91 -0.69 -28.31
N LYS A 96 1.21 -1.62 -27.63
CA LYS A 96 1.03 -3.03 -28.05
C LYS A 96 2.38 -3.74 -28.24
N MET A 97 3.36 -3.37 -27.43
CA MET A 97 4.71 -3.91 -27.47
C MET A 97 5.03 -4.69 -26.20
N PHE A 98 5.99 -5.59 -26.33
CA PHE A 98 6.60 -6.26 -25.20
C PHE A 98 7.89 -5.57 -24.78
N PHE A 99 8.13 -5.57 -23.47
CA PHE A 99 9.28 -4.92 -22.86
C PHE A 99 9.97 -5.84 -21.87
N LEU A 100 11.27 -5.69 -21.79
CA LEU A 100 12.10 -6.19 -20.71
C LEU A 100 12.35 -5.05 -19.72
N GLY A 101 11.83 -5.15 -18.49
CA GLY A 101 12.22 -4.29 -17.39
C GLY A 101 13.46 -4.83 -16.70
N LEU A 102 14.51 -4.03 -16.61
CA LEU A 102 15.74 -4.37 -15.89
C LEU A 102 15.97 -3.42 -14.72
N CYS A 103 16.24 -3.98 -13.55
CA CYS A 103 16.42 -3.23 -12.33
C CYS A 103 17.76 -3.58 -11.66
N PHE A 104 18.51 -2.55 -11.26
CA PHE A 104 19.78 -2.64 -10.55
C PHE A 104 19.73 -1.73 -9.32
N SER A 105 20.36 -2.14 -8.22
CA SER A 105 20.53 -1.27 -7.05
C SER A 105 21.60 -0.20 -7.32
N GLU A 106 21.65 0.83 -6.49
CA GLU A 106 22.68 1.88 -6.59
C GLU A 106 24.11 1.30 -6.56
N ASP A 107 24.39 0.42 -5.59
CA ASP A 107 25.69 -0.25 -5.46
C ASP A 107 26.04 -1.14 -6.67
N GLU A 108 25.05 -1.82 -7.25
CA GLU A 108 25.23 -2.60 -8.48
C GLU A 108 25.60 -1.69 -9.65
N ILE A 109 24.87 -0.58 -9.82
CA ILE A 109 25.12 0.39 -10.90
C ILE A 109 26.55 0.94 -10.79
N ILE A 110 26.98 1.37 -9.60
CA ILE A 110 28.34 1.87 -9.38
C ILE A 110 29.39 0.80 -9.71
N THR A 111 29.22 -0.42 -9.19
CA THR A 111 30.16 -1.54 -9.43
C THR A 111 30.30 -1.87 -10.91
N TYR A 112 29.18 -1.90 -11.64
CA TYR A 112 29.19 -2.17 -13.07
C TYR A 112 29.73 -1.01 -13.90
N GLU A 113 29.46 0.23 -13.50
CA GLU A 113 29.96 1.44 -14.14
C GLU A 113 31.49 1.49 -14.06
N ASP A 114 32.07 1.23 -12.89
CA ASP A 114 33.52 1.13 -12.68
C ASP A 114 34.15 0.04 -13.55
N ALA A 115 33.47 -1.10 -13.69
CA ALA A 115 33.92 -2.20 -14.52
C ALA A 115 33.61 -2.03 -16.02
N SER A 116 33.02 -0.88 -16.42
CA SER A 116 32.55 -0.63 -17.79
C SER A 116 31.65 -1.73 -18.36
N ALA A 117 30.86 -2.36 -17.48
CA ALA A 117 30.04 -3.50 -17.82
C ALA A 117 28.83 -3.11 -18.68
N LYS A 118 28.46 -4.03 -19.57
CA LYS A 118 27.30 -3.88 -20.45
C LYS A 118 26.33 -5.02 -20.21
N PHE A 119 25.05 -4.68 -20.17
CA PHE A 119 23.97 -5.63 -20.29
C PHE A 119 23.82 -6.07 -21.75
N GLU A 120 23.45 -7.34 -21.95
CA GLU A 120 23.25 -7.96 -23.24
C GLU A 120 22.00 -8.84 -23.26
N LEU A 121 21.15 -8.63 -24.27
CA LEU A 121 19.96 -9.44 -24.54
C LEU A 121 20.11 -10.21 -25.86
N ARG A 122 19.88 -11.52 -25.80
CA ARG A 122 19.98 -12.43 -26.95
C ARG A 122 18.72 -13.28 -27.13
N ALA A 123 18.41 -13.64 -28.37
CA ALA A 123 17.32 -14.56 -28.70
C ALA A 123 17.73 -16.03 -28.52
N SER A 124 19.02 -16.35 -28.60
CA SER A 124 19.60 -17.66 -28.30
C SER A 124 20.97 -17.54 -27.63
N ALA A 125 21.43 -18.58 -26.93
CA ALA A 125 22.69 -18.53 -26.18
C ALA A 125 23.94 -18.31 -27.08
N GLN A 126 23.85 -18.72 -28.34
CA GLN A 126 24.92 -18.68 -29.32
C GLN A 126 24.85 -17.44 -30.24
N GLU A 127 23.71 -16.77 -30.31
CA GLU A 127 23.55 -15.56 -31.12
C GLU A 127 24.23 -14.33 -30.52
N GLN A 128 24.51 -13.36 -31.38
CA GLN A 128 24.93 -12.03 -30.97
C GLN A 128 23.79 -11.32 -30.22
N ALA A 129 24.16 -10.52 -29.22
CA ALA A 129 23.20 -9.68 -28.52
C ALA A 129 22.59 -8.67 -29.49
N PHE A 130 21.26 -8.61 -29.53
CA PHE A 130 20.54 -7.66 -30.38
C PHE A 130 20.21 -6.36 -29.61
N SER A 131 20.25 -6.39 -28.28
CA SER A 131 20.20 -5.20 -27.44
C SER A 131 21.37 -5.21 -26.46
N ILE A 132 22.11 -4.10 -26.41
CA ILE A 132 23.28 -3.90 -25.56
C ILE A 132 23.16 -2.52 -24.91
N LEU A 133 23.29 -2.47 -23.58
CA LEU A 133 23.16 -1.22 -22.82
C LEU A 133 24.27 -1.13 -21.78
N ARG A 134 24.89 0.04 -21.61
CA ARG A 134 25.87 0.26 -20.53
C ARG A 134 25.14 0.33 -19.21
N ILE A 135 25.61 -0.39 -18.20
CA ILE A 135 25.04 -0.34 -16.85
C ILE A 135 25.73 0.80 -16.11
N ASN A 136 25.05 1.94 -16.00
CA ASN A 136 25.52 3.17 -15.36
C ASN A 136 24.36 4.07 -14.95
N ASN A 137 24.66 5.12 -14.18
CA ASN A 137 23.66 6.07 -13.67
C ASN A 137 22.98 6.92 -14.75
N PHE A 138 23.49 6.93 -15.98
CA PHE A 138 22.83 7.58 -17.11
C PHE A 138 21.68 6.75 -17.68
N ASN A 139 21.83 5.43 -17.73
CA ASN A 139 20.85 4.54 -18.34
C ASN A 139 19.88 3.92 -17.32
N PHE A 140 20.28 3.85 -16.04
CA PHE A 140 19.54 3.18 -14.98
C PHE A 140 19.33 4.13 -13.81
N ILE A 141 18.12 4.09 -13.26
CA ILE A 141 17.77 4.72 -11.99
C ILE A 141 17.80 3.60 -10.94
N PRO A 142 18.48 3.78 -9.79
CA PRO A 142 18.53 2.79 -8.74
C PRO A 142 17.14 2.26 -8.34
N ASP A 143 17.02 0.95 -8.25
CA ASP A 143 15.81 0.23 -7.83
C ASP A 143 14.54 0.51 -8.64
N ALA A 144 14.68 1.09 -9.84
CA ALA A 144 13.60 1.31 -10.79
C ALA A 144 13.82 0.51 -12.08
N PRO A 145 12.78 -0.15 -12.63
CA PRO A 145 12.90 -0.93 -13.85
C PRO A 145 13.11 -0.02 -15.06
N ARG A 146 14.23 -0.19 -15.76
CA ARG A 146 14.47 0.37 -17.09
C ARG A 146 13.78 -0.50 -18.13
N MET A 147 12.82 0.07 -18.86
CA MET A 147 12.07 -0.61 -19.90
C MET A 147 12.84 -0.64 -21.22
N ILE A 148 13.15 -1.82 -21.71
CA ILE A 148 13.82 -2.07 -22.99
C ILE A 148 12.82 -2.74 -23.93
N PRO A 149 12.46 -2.11 -25.07
CA PRO A 149 11.53 -2.72 -26.03
C PRO A 149 12.13 -3.98 -26.64
N ILE A 150 11.30 -5.00 -26.82
CA ILE A 150 11.67 -6.27 -27.46
C ILE A 150 11.16 -6.23 -28.90
N ASP A 151 12.07 -6.15 -29.85
CA ASP A 151 11.80 -6.06 -31.29
C ASP A 151 12.04 -7.38 -32.04
N ARG A 152 12.76 -8.33 -31.44
CA ARG A 152 13.06 -9.63 -32.01
C ARG A 152 12.37 -10.75 -31.25
N PHE A 153 11.52 -11.50 -31.93
CA PHE A 153 10.76 -12.60 -31.33
C PHE A 153 11.67 -13.78 -30.95
N SER A 154 11.51 -14.28 -29.73
CA SER A 154 11.98 -15.58 -29.30
C SER A 154 11.07 -16.15 -28.22
N TYR A 155 10.97 -17.48 -28.15
CA TYR A 155 10.33 -18.16 -27.02
C TYR A 155 11.15 -18.04 -25.74
N ASN A 156 12.47 -17.85 -25.86
CA ASN A 156 13.38 -17.75 -24.73
C ASN A 156 14.40 -16.65 -25.00
N TYR A 157 14.65 -15.81 -24.01
CA TYR A 157 15.72 -14.82 -24.07
C TYR A 157 16.88 -15.23 -23.18
N PHE A 158 18.09 -14.82 -23.57
CA PHE A 158 19.29 -15.02 -22.79
C PHE A 158 19.85 -13.66 -22.37
N LEU A 159 19.84 -13.44 -21.07
CA LEU A 159 20.33 -12.21 -20.44
C LEU A 159 21.71 -12.47 -19.85
N SER A 160 22.61 -11.50 -20.00
CA SER A 160 23.91 -11.52 -19.33
C SER A 160 24.45 -10.10 -19.19
N ASN A 161 25.50 -9.99 -18.38
CA ASN A 161 26.37 -8.83 -18.38
C ASN A 161 27.80 -9.23 -18.74
N THR A 162 28.57 -8.28 -19.25
CA THR A 162 29.95 -8.54 -19.67
C THR A 162 30.92 -8.78 -18.50
N LEU A 163 30.51 -8.54 -17.25
CA LEU A 163 31.37 -8.72 -16.08
C LEU A 163 31.44 -10.19 -15.65
N ASN A 164 30.30 -10.90 -15.60
CA ASN A 164 30.24 -12.33 -15.25
C ASN A 164 30.06 -13.24 -16.48
N ASN A 165 29.55 -12.70 -17.60
CA ASN A 165 29.23 -13.39 -18.84
C ASN A 165 28.36 -14.66 -18.67
N ILE A 166 27.54 -14.70 -17.61
CA ILE A 166 26.63 -15.81 -17.35
C ILE A 166 25.35 -15.58 -18.16
N LYS A 167 25.14 -16.41 -19.19
CA LYS A 167 23.95 -16.35 -20.04
C LYS A 167 22.78 -17.08 -19.42
N ARG A 168 21.86 -16.32 -18.84
CA ARG A 168 20.68 -16.86 -18.16
C ARG A 168 19.50 -16.95 -19.08
N ARG A 169 18.92 -18.13 -19.17
CA ARG A 169 17.72 -18.38 -19.97
C ARG A 169 16.48 -17.91 -19.22
N TYR A 170 15.68 -17.08 -19.86
CA TYR A 170 14.35 -16.69 -19.44
C TYR A 170 13.34 -17.19 -20.47
N GLU A 171 12.38 -17.99 -20.01
CA GLU A 171 11.24 -18.37 -20.84
C GLU A 171 10.29 -17.18 -20.96
N PHE A 172 9.87 -16.87 -22.18
CA PHE A 172 8.98 -15.75 -22.46
C PHE A 172 7.64 -16.22 -22.98
N PHE A 173 7.63 -17.01 -24.06
CA PHE A 173 6.42 -17.61 -24.62
C PHE A 173 6.48 -19.13 -24.56
N LYS A 174 5.33 -19.75 -24.34
CA LYS A 174 5.19 -21.21 -24.40
C LYS A 174 5.26 -21.69 -25.85
N LYS A 175 6.09 -22.71 -26.08
CA LYS A 175 6.35 -23.26 -27.44
C LYS A 175 5.23 -24.16 -27.96
N ASP A 176 4.45 -24.74 -27.05
CA ASP A 176 3.36 -25.68 -27.32
C ASP A 176 2.08 -25.00 -27.85
N GLY A 177 2.06 -23.66 -27.89
CA GLY A 177 0.89 -22.88 -28.31
C GLY A 177 -0.07 -22.58 -27.16
N SER A 178 0.23 -23.00 -25.93
CA SER A 178 -0.53 -22.63 -24.74
C SER A 178 -0.43 -21.13 -24.49
N PRO A 179 -1.51 -20.47 -23.99
CA PRO A 179 -1.48 -19.07 -23.64
C PRO A 179 -0.40 -18.72 -22.62
N THR A 180 0.29 -17.62 -22.89
CA THR A 180 1.21 -16.98 -21.93
C THR A 180 0.44 -15.89 -21.20
N LEU A 181 0.40 -15.94 -19.87
CA LEU A 181 -0.36 -14.97 -19.07
C LEU A 181 0.53 -13.90 -18.44
N PHE A 182 0.02 -12.67 -18.48
CA PHE A 182 0.56 -11.48 -17.85
C PHE A 182 -0.45 -10.96 -16.82
N LYS A 183 -0.01 -10.66 -15.59
CA LYS A 183 -0.82 -10.04 -14.54
C LYS A 183 -0.94 -8.54 -14.80
N ILE A 184 -2.17 -8.04 -14.90
CA ILE A 184 -2.43 -6.61 -15.06
C ILE A 184 -2.24 -5.90 -13.71
N GLN A 185 -1.48 -4.80 -13.70
CA GLN A 185 -1.08 -4.10 -12.47
C GLN A 185 -2.05 -2.98 -12.05
N ALA A 186 -2.94 -2.51 -12.93
CA ALA A 186 -3.90 -1.44 -12.67
C ALA A 186 -5.27 -1.73 -13.31
N ASN A 187 -6.34 -1.16 -12.75
CA ASN A 187 -7.71 -1.37 -13.24
C ASN A 187 -8.12 -0.41 -14.37
N ASP A 188 -7.18 0.26 -15.01
CA ASP A 188 -7.46 1.18 -16.11
C ASP A 188 -7.58 0.45 -17.46
N THR A 189 -8.28 1.09 -18.40
CA THR A 189 -8.37 0.64 -19.80
C THR A 189 -7.02 0.61 -20.49
N GLU A 190 -6.11 1.49 -20.04
CA GLU A 190 -4.70 1.50 -20.42
C GLU A 190 -3.89 0.83 -19.32
N TYR A 191 -3.22 -0.26 -19.65
CA TYR A 191 -2.54 -1.07 -18.66
C TYR A 191 -1.19 -1.57 -19.14
N ARG A 192 -0.33 -1.78 -18.15
CA ARG A 192 0.86 -2.61 -18.26
C ARG A 192 0.59 -3.93 -17.54
N ALA A 193 0.94 -5.03 -18.20
CA ALA A 193 0.79 -6.36 -17.66
C ALA A 193 2.15 -7.02 -17.48
N ARG A 194 2.47 -7.51 -16.29
CA ARG A 194 3.72 -8.19 -15.94
C ARG A 194 3.62 -9.69 -16.19
N LEU A 195 4.60 -10.30 -16.84
CA LEU A 195 4.64 -11.74 -17.10
C LEU A 195 4.56 -12.55 -15.80
N ILE A 196 3.69 -13.55 -15.78
CA ILE A 196 3.57 -14.47 -14.66
C ILE A 196 4.65 -15.55 -14.79
N ARG A 197 5.55 -15.59 -13.82
CA ARG A 197 6.64 -16.57 -13.76
C ARG A 197 6.27 -17.86 -13.05
N SER A 198 5.28 -17.79 -12.16
CA SER A 198 4.76 -18.95 -11.47
C SER A 198 3.79 -19.70 -12.39
N THR A 199 3.50 -20.94 -12.01
CA THR A 199 2.39 -21.68 -12.59
C THR A 199 1.08 -21.40 -11.85
N ILE A 200 0.99 -20.37 -11.00
CA ILE A 200 -0.17 -20.13 -10.13
C ILE A 200 -0.86 -18.83 -10.57
N LEU A 201 -2.16 -18.93 -10.80
CA LEU A 201 -3.09 -17.85 -11.07
C LEU A 201 -4.03 -17.69 -9.87
N TYR A 202 -4.53 -16.49 -9.67
CA TYR A 202 -5.35 -16.13 -8.53
C TYR A 202 -6.71 -15.61 -8.97
N THR A 203 -7.75 -15.94 -8.22
CA THR A 203 -9.10 -15.41 -8.44
C THR A 203 -9.13 -13.88 -8.29
N ASN A 204 -10.10 -13.20 -8.91
CA ASN A 204 -10.31 -11.75 -8.82
C ASN A 204 -9.09 -10.90 -9.22
N VAL A 205 -8.16 -11.47 -9.96
CA VAL A 205 -7.02 -10.76 -10.55
C VAL A 205 -7.20 -10.70 -12.07
N PRO A 206 -7.06 -9.52 -12.69
CA PRO A 206 -7.11 -9.39 -14.13
C PRO A 206 -5.81 -9.87 -14.78
N TYR A 207 -5.94 -10.67 -15.83
CA TYR A 207 -4.85 -11.24 -16.59
C TYR A 207 -4.99 -10.94 -18.07
N PHE A 208 -3.87 -10.70 -18.74
CA PHE A 208 -3.77 -10.65 -20.19
C PHE A 208 -3.14 -11.95 -20.70
N ALA A 209 -3.95 -12.79 -21.36
CA ALA A 209 -3.52 -14.03 -21.98
C ALA A 209 -3.20 -13.78 -23.46
N VAL A 210 -2.02 -14.20 -23.92
CA VAL A 210 -1.58 -13.97 -25.29
C VAL A 210 -1.04 -15.25 -25.94
N VAL A 211 -1.34 -15.40 -27.23
CA VAL A 211 -0.80 -16.43 -28.12
C VAL A 211 -0.42 -15.83 -29.48
N GLU A 212 0.52 -16.46 -30.17
CA GLU A 212 0.80 -16.17 -31.59
C GLU A 212 -0.44 -16.55 -32.43
N SER A 213 -0.86 -15.72 -33.39
CA SER A 213 -2.14 -15.86 -34.13
C SER A 213 -2.30 -17.17 -34.90
N ARG A 214 -1.22 -17.92 -35.12
CA ARG A 214 -1.27 -19.28 -35.69
C ARG A 214 -1.92 -20.30 -34.74
N PHE A 215 -2.02 -19.96 -33.45
CA PHE A 215 -2.70 -20.72 -32.42
C PHE A 215 -4.03 -20.07 -32.09
N SER A 216 -4.96 -20.87 -31.58
CA SER A 216 -6.29 -20.42 -31.19
C SER A 216 -6.39 -20.24 -29.67
N LEU A 217 -6.89 -19.08 -29.24
CA LEU A 217 -7.50 -18.93 -27.91
C LEU A 217 -8.94 -19.47 -27.95
N PRO A 218 -9.46 -20.07 -26.87
CA PRO A 218 -10.86 -20.46 -26.81
C PRO A 218 -11.75 -19.22 -27.01
N GLN A 219 -12.77 -19.36 -27.85
CA GLN A 219 -13.78 -18.30 -27.98
C GLN A 219 -14.59 -18.17 -26.68
N THR A 220 -15.13 -16.99 -26.43
CA THR A 220 -15.97 -16.66 -25.25
C THR A 220 -17.05 -17.70 -24.96
N SER A 221 -17.64 -18.30 -25.99
CA SER A 221 -18.71 -19.30 -25.88
C SER A 221 -18.28 -20.66 -25.32
N TYR A 222 -16.98 -20.96 -25.28
CA TYR A 222 -16.43 -22.24 -24.79
C TYR A 222 -15.73 -22.12 -23.45
N LEU A 223 -15.73 -20.93 -22.84
CA LEU A 223 -15.09 -20.71 -21.55
C LEU A 223 -16.07 -21.00 -20.40
N PRO A 224 -15.58 -21.56 -19.28
CA PRO A 224 -16.36 -21.68 -18.06
C PRO A 224 -16.99 -20.34 -17.65
N SER A 225 -18.22 -20.37 -17.13
CA SER A 225 -18.97 -19.17 -16.72
C SER A 225 -18.29 -18.33 -15.65
N ASP A 226 -17.37 -18.93 -14.87
CA ASP A 226 -16.59 -18.25 -13.85
C ASP A 226 -15.38 -17.47 -14.40
N ILE A 227 -15.22 -17.40 -15.72
CA ILE A 227 -14.20 -16.59 -16.39
C ILE A 227 -14.88 -15.44 -17.09
N GLU A 228 -14.57 -14.21 -16.66
CA GLU A 228 -15.01 -13.00 -17.31
C GLU A 228 -13.97 -12.54 -18.33
N ILE A 229 -14.40 -12.24 -19.56
CA ILE A 229 -13.55 -11.61 -20.57
C ILE A 229 -13.96 -10.16 -20.72
N SER A 230 -13.01 -9.26 -20.51
CA SER A 230 -13.26 -7.82 -20.66
C SER A 230 -12.88 -7.29 -22.03
N SER A 231 -11.83 -7.81 -22.66
CA SER A 231 -11.41 -7.36 -24.00
C SER A 231 -10.68 -8.46 -24.78
N THR A 232 -10.69 -8.35 -26.10
CA THR A 232 -9.91 -9.18 -27.01
C THR A 232 -9.34 -8.29 -28.09
N LEU A 233 -8.06 -8.47 -28.40
CA LEU A 233 -7.36 -7.63 -29.37
C LEU A 233 -6.37 -8.44 -30.19
N CYS A 234 -6.27 -8.08 -31.47
CA CYS A 234 -5.23 -8.56 -32.37
C CYS A 234 -4.20 -7.47 -32.57
N PHE A 235 -2.93 -7.82 -32.60
CA PHE A 235 -1.83 -6.86 -32.73
C PHE A 235 -0.60 -7.50 -33.36
N GLU A 236 0.29 -6.67 -33.88
CA GLU A 236 1.53 -7.10 -34.50
C GLU A 236 2.71 -6.46 -33.78
N THR A 237 3.68 -7.29 -33.41
CA THR A 237 4.92 -6.86 -32.78
C THR A 237 5.98 -7.93 -32.98
N MET A 238 7.26 -7.57 -32.88
CA MET A 238 8.38 -8.50 -33.13
C MET A 238 8.27 -9.26 -34.49
N SER A 239 7.68 -8.62 -35.51
CA SER A 239 7.37 -9.22 -36.82
C SER A 239 6.48 -10.47 -36.74
N ARG A 240 5.59 -10.54 -35.74
CA ARG A 240 4.61 -11.61 -35.52
C ARG A 240 3.25 -11.01 -35.22
N SER A 241 2.20 -11.72 -35.61
CA SER A 241 0.82 -11.39 -35.24
C SER A 241 0.43 -12.18 -33.99
N PHE A 242 -0.25 -11.51 -33.06
CA PHE A 242 -0.71 -12.06 -31.78
C PHE A 242 -2.21 -11.84 -31.59
N ILE A 243 -2.81 -12.74 -30.83
CA ILE A 243 -4.16 -12.59 -30.29
C ILE A 243 -4.02 -12.54 -28.78
N GLY A 244 -4.56 -11.47 -28.18
CA GLY A 244 -4.57 -11.24 -26.75
C GLY A 244 -5.99 -11.14 -26.21
N GLN A 245 -6.21 -11.63 -25.00
CA GLN A 245 -7.49 -11.57 -24.31
C GLN A 245 -7.29 -11.22 -22.84
N THR A 246 -8.03 -10.22 -22.36
CA THR A 246 -8.07 -9.89 -20.94
C THR A 246 -9.15 -10.72 -20.27
N LEU A 247 -8.76 -11.50 -19.25
CA LEU A 247 -9.65 -12.38 -18.51
C LEU A 247 -9.49 -12.20 -16.99
N THR A 248 -10.57 -12.45 -16.25
CA THR A 248 -10.59 -12.47 -14.79
C THR A 248 -11.26 -13.76 -14.31
N ILE A 249 -10.58 -14.51 -13.43
CA ILE A 249 -11.12 -15.73 -12.84
C ILE A 249 -11.95 -15.33 -11.62
N LYS A 250 -13.27 -15.48 -11.64
CA LYS A 250 -14.13 -15.12 -10.50
C LYS A 250 -14.08 -16.15 -9.40
N ASN A 251 -14.30 -17.42 -9.76
CA ASN A 251 -14.31 -18.52 -8.82
C ASN A 251 -13.43 -19.66 -9.30
N LYS A 252 -12.93 -20.41 -8.31
CA LYS A 252 -12.19 -21.64 -8.52
C LYS A 252 -13.18 -22.80 -8.63
N THR A 253 -13.49 -23.25 -9.85
CA THR A 253 -14.32 -24.42 -10.15
C THR A 253 -13.51 -25.49 -10.87
N ALA A 254 -14.00 -26.74 -10.89
CA ALA A 254 -13.28 -27.86 -11.50
C ALA A 254 -13.00 -27.65 -13.01
N ASP A 255 -13.94 -27.03 -13.73
CA ASP A 255 -13.79 -26.74 -15.16
C ASP A 255 -12.74 -25.65 -15.40
N VAL A 256 -12.72 -24.61 -14.55
CA VAL A 256 -11.69 -23.57 -14.55
C VAL A 256 -10.32 -24.19 -14.27
N GLU A 257 -10.21 -25.04 -13.25
CA GLU A 257 -8.96 -25.73 -12.91
C GLU A 257 -8.47 -26.61 -14.06
N SER A 258 -9.37 -27.36 -14.71
CA SER A 258 -9.03 -28.22 -15.85
C SER A 258 -8.52 -27.39 -17.04
N LEU A 259 -9.19 -26.29 -17.36
CA LEU A 259 -8.77 -25.40 -18.45
C LEU A 259 -7.37 -24.82 -18.20
N PHE A 260 -7.15 -24.19 -17.04
CA PHE A 260 -5.86 -23.59 -16.74
C PHE A 260 -4.76 -24.65 -16.59
N SER A 261 -5.09 -25.85 -16.09
CA SER A 261 -4.16 -26.97 -16.04
C SER A 261 -3.72 -27.40 -17.44
N SER A 262 -4.62 -27.38 -18.43
CA SER A 262 -4.27 -27.66 -19.83
C SER A 262 -3.29 -26.64 -20.41
N TRP A 263 -3.30 -25.40 -19.88
CA TRP A 263 -2.34 -24.36 -20.21
C TRP A 263 -1.08 -24.41 -19.34
N GLY A 264 -0.98 -25.35 -18.39
CA GLY A 264 0.15 -25.46 -17.46
C GLY A 264 0.09 -24.48 -16.28
N TYR A 265 -1.11 -24.08 -15.85
CA TYR A 265 -1.36 -23.23 -14.69
C TYR A 265 -2.29 -23.89 -13.68
N GLN A 266 -2.14 -23.51 -12.42
CA GLN A 266 -2.99 -23.86 -11.28
C GLN A 266 -3.73 -22.61 -10.82
N VAL A 267 -4.93 -22.78 -10.26
CA VAL A 267 -5.75 -21.66 -9.77
C VAL A 267 -5.87 -21.73 -8.26
N GLU A 268 -5.62 -20.61 -7.61
CA GLU A 268 -5.76 -20.43 -6.17
C GLU A 268 -6.65 -19.23 -5.83
N ALA A 269 -7.19 -19.23 -4.60
CA ALA A 269 -7.90 -18.07 -4.08
C ALA A 269 -6.92 -16.92 -3.81
N SER A 270 -7.31 -15.72 -4.23
CA SER A 270 -6.58 -14.48 -3.96
C SER A 270 -6.60 -14.10 -2.49
N GLU A 271 -5.50 -13.51 -2.04
CA GLU A 271 -5.41 -12.75 -0.80
C GLU A 271 -5.67 -11.26 -1.07
N THR A 272 -6.02 -10.53 -0.01
CA THR A 272 -6.20 -9.08 -0.02
C THR A 272 -5.15 -8.44 0.89
N LEU A 273 -4.57 -7.34 0.42
CA LEU A 273 -3.67 -6.48 1.17
C LEU A 273 -3.97 -5.03 0.80
N THR A 274 -4.13 -4.16 1.79
CA THR A 274 -4.51 -2.77 1.57
C THR A 274 -3.85 -1.88 2.61
N LEU A 275 -3.24 -0.79 2.15
CA LEU A 275 -2.80 0.29 3.02
C LEU A 275 -4.01 1.12 3.45
N LEU A 276 -4.34 1.11 4.73
CA LEU A 276 -5.46 1.85 5.30
C LEU A 276 -5.07 3.28 5.69
N TRP A 277 -3.85 3.43 6.24
CA TRP A 277 -3.33 4.71 6.71
C TRP A 277 -1.79 4.65 6.81
N PRO A 278 -1.05 5.74 6.60
CA PRO A 278 -1.52 7.06 6.19
C PRO A 278 -1.94 7.08 4.71
N PRO A 279 -2.61 8.16 4.26
CA PRO A 279 -2.72 8.45 2.84
C PRO A 279 -1.33 8.37 2.18
N ALA A 280 -1.26 7.71 1.03
CA ALA A 280 -0.01 7.50 0.32
C ALA A 280 -0.12 8.03 -1.11
N ALA A 281 0.97 8.63 -1.59
CA ALA A 281 1.15 8.89 -3.01
C ALA A 281 1.67 7.61 -3.67
N GLN A 282 1.06 7.18 -4.78
CA GLN A 282 1.54 6.04 -5.53
C GLN A 282 2.52 6.52 -6.61
N ILE A 283 3.79 6.18 -6.47
CA ILE A 283 4.85 6.55 -7.42
C ILE A 283 5.54 5.27 -7.88
N ASN A 284 5.44 4.93 -9.17
CA ASN A 284 6.07 3.74 -9.76
C ASN A 284 5.82 2.45 -8.94
N GLU A 285 4.55 2.18 -8.59
CA GLU A 285 4.12 1.01 -7.80
C GLU A 285 4.57 1.01 -6.32
N VAL A 286 5.18 2.10 -5.85
CA VAL A 286 5.55 2.31 -4.46
C VAL A 286 4.56 3.26 -3.79
N SER A 287 4.02 2.85 -2.65
CA SER A 287 3.24 3.69 -1.76
C SER A 287 4.17 4.53 -0.89
N ALA A 288 4.33 5.80 -1.25
CA ALA A 288 5.14 6.73 -0.50
C ALA A 288 4.31 7.38 0.61
N ILE A 289 4.81 7.30 1.86
CA ILE A 289 4.10 7.78 3.04
C ILE A 289 4.94 8.78 3.85
N CYS A 290 4.24 9.64 4.58
CA CYS A 290 4.83 10.68 5.44
C CYS A 290 4.65 10.37 6.94
N SER A 291 4.61 9.08 7.31
CA SER A 291 4.48 8.65 8.69
C SER A 291 5.44 7.51 9.00
N ASP A 292 5.92 7.47 10.24
CA ASP A 292 6.76 6.39 10.77
C ASP A 292 5.99 5.07 10.95
N ASN A 293 4.66 5.07 10.76
CA ASN A 293 3.85 3.87 10.89
C ASN A 293 2.82 3.77 9.75
N ALA A 294 2.61 2.56 9.27
CA ALA A 294 1.54 2.21 8.33
C ALA A 294 0.58 1.21 8.96
N PHE A 295 -0.72 1.35 8.67
CA PHE A 295 -1.76 0.40 9.06
C PHE A 295 -2.19 -0.37 7.82
N LEU A 296 -2.00 -1.68 7.85
CA LEU A 296 -2.28 -2.57 6.74
C LEU A 296 -3.43 -3.49 7.11
N PHE A 297 -4.45 -3.54 6.25
CA PHE A 297 -5.41 -4.64 6.24
C PHE A 297 -4.86 -5.79 5.40
N SER A 298 -4.94 -7.01 5.92
CA SER A 298 -4.54 -8.21 5.20
C SER A 298 -5.46 -9.39 5.52
N SER A 299 -5.78 -10.20 4.52
CA SER A 299 -6.50 -11.47 4.71
C SER A 299 -5.64 -12.58 5.34
N PHE A 300 -4.38 -12.28 5.61
CA PHE A 300 -3.38 -13.19 6.12
C PHE A 300 -2.57 -12.57 7.25
N ASN A 301 -1.91 -13.39 8.07
CA ASN A 301 -1.01 -12.85 9.10
C ASN A 301 0.28 -12.33 8.46
N LEU A 302 0.69 -11.12 8.83
CA LEU A 302 2.03 -10.61 8.55
C LEU A 302 3.03 -11.40 9.38
N GLU A 303 3.94 -12.08 8.69
CA GLU A 303 4.99 -12.93 9.26
C GLU A 303 6.33 -12.24 9.01
N PRO A 304 6.94 -11.61 10.04
CA PRO A 304 8.25 -10.99 9.95
C PRO A 304 9.27 -11.91 9.29
N HIS A 305 9.94 -11.42 8.25
CA HIS A 305 10.91 -12.15 7.42
C HIS A 305 10.35 -13.38 6.70
N GLY A 306 9.04 -13.52 6.63
CA GLY A 306 8.36 -14.58 5.86
C GLY A 306 7.56 -14.02 4.68
N ASN A 307 6.71 -13.03 4.96
CA ASN A 307 5.93 -12.31 3.95
C ASN A 307 6.05 -10.78 4.07
N ILE A 308 6.86 -10.28 5.00
CA ILE A 308 7.22 -8.87 5.16
C ILE A 308 8.69 -8.75 5.55
N ASN A 309 9.41 -7.77 5.02
CA ASN A 309 10.87 -7.61 5.23
C ASN A 309 11.26 -6.82 6.49
N VAL A 310 10.43 -6.83 7.55
CA VAL A 310 10.65 -6.07 8.79
C VAL A 310 10.86 -6.99 9.99
N HIS A 311 11.39 -6.47 11.10
CA HIS A 311 11.54 -7.25 12.33
C HIS A 311 10.19 -7.45 13.04
N SER A 312 10.14 -8.47 13.91
CA SER A 312 8.95 -8.78 14.69
C SER A 312 8.56 -7.68 15.67
N THR A 313 9.52 -6.85 16.10
CA THR A 313 9.27 -5.67 16.94
C THR A 313 8.50 -4.59 16.20
N ASP A 314 8.59 -4.58 14.87
CA ASP A 314 8.08 -3.51 14.02
C ASP A 314 6.66 -3.84 13.51
N VAL A 315 6.14 -5.02 13.83
CA VAL A 315 4.78 -5.46 13.48
C VAL A 315 3.98 -5.65 14.75
N THR A 316 2.96 -4.80 14.93
CA THR A 316 1.99 -4.92 16.01
C THR A 316 0.64 -5.31 15.42
N LYS A 317 0.15 -6.51 15.74
CA LYS A 317 -1.22 -6.91 15.37
C LYS A 317 -2.22 -6.13 16.23
N ILE A 318 -3.22 -5.53 15.59
CA ILE A 318 -4.31 -4.84 16.27
C ILE A 318 -5.47 -5.83 16.35
N GLU A 319 -6.46 -5.75 15.45
CA GLU A 319 -7.60 -6.67 15.36
C GLU A 319 -8.11 -6.74 13.91
N ASN A 320 -8.97 -7.73 13.62
CA ASN A 320 -9.71 -7.85 12.35
C ASN A 320 -8.86 -7.77 11.07
N GLY A 321 -7.67 -8.38 11.09
CA GLY A 321 -6.76 -8.39 9.94
C GLY A 321 -5.94 -7.10 9.77
N VAL A 322 -6.06 -6.15 10.70
CA VAL A 322 -5.29 -4.90 10.71
C VAL A 322 -4.01 -5.06 11.54
N SER A 323 -2.88 -4.69 10.95
CA SER A 323 -1.58 -4.65 11.60
C SER A 323 -0.95 -3.27 11.46
N ARG A 324 -0.33 -2.76 12.52
CA ARG A 324 0.56 -1.60 12.47
C ARG A 324 1.96 -2.07 12.14
N VAL A 325 2.57 -1.45 11.15
CA VAL A 325 3.95 -1.69 10.72
C VAL A 325 4.75 -0.41 10.89
N SER A 326 5.87 -0.47 11.61
CA SER A 326 6.79 0.65 11.73
C SER A 326 7.69 0.76 10.49
N ILE A 327 7.92 1.98 10.03
CA ILE A 327 8.51 2.31 8.74
C ILE A 327 9.84 3.01 9.02
N HIS A 328 10.90 2.23 9.10
CA HIS A 328 12.27 2.73 9.30
C HIS A 328 13.08 2.73 8.01
N SER A 329 12.63 1.94 7.04
CA SER A 329 13.21 1.74 5.72
C SER A 329 12.11 1.29 4.77
N ARG A 330 12.45 1.09 3.49
CA ARG A 330 11.53 0.55 2.49
C ARG A 330 10.95 -0.80 2.93
N VAL A 331 9.64 -0.81 3.21
CA VAL A 331 8.89 -1.99 3.63
C VAL A 331 8.27 -2.67 2.42
N LYS A 332 8.39 -3.99 2.35
CA LYS A 332 7.82 -4.82 1.30
C LYS A 332 7.01 -5.94 1.92
N VAL A 333 5.76 -6.08 1.49
CA VAL A 333 4.89 -7.19 1.87
C VAL A 333 4.54 -7.97 0.62
N PHE A 334 4.63 -9.29 0.71
CA PHE A 334 4.28 -10.20 -0.37
C PHE A 334 3.69 -11.49 0.15
N ARG A 335 2.47 -11.81 -0.30
CA ARG A 335 1.88 -13.14 -0.16
C ARG A 335 0.95 -13.42 -1.33
N LYS A 336 1.19 -14.52 -2.05
CA LYS A 336 0.40 -14.91 -3.22
C LYS A 336 0.29 -13.78 -4.26
N ASN A 337 -0.92 -13.29 -4.56
CA ASN A 337 -1.17 -12.16 -5.46
C ASN A 337 -1.02 -10.79 -4.80
N ALA A 338 -0.99 -10.74 -3.47
CA ALA A 338 -1.04 -9.51 -2.70
C ALA A 338 0.38 -8.98 -2.46
N GLU A 339 0.61 -7.76 -2.93
CA GLU A 339 1.91 -7.11 -2.94
C GLU A 339 1.74 -5.63 -2.56
N ILE A 340 2.57 -5.13 -1.66
CA ILE A 340 2.71 -3.69 -1.44
C ILE A 340 4.17 -3.35 -1.13
N VAL A 341 4.64 -2.25 -1.69
CA VAL A 341 5.93 -1.65 -1.37
C VAL A 341 5.64 -0.28 -0.79
N ILE A 342 6.11 -0.04 0.42
CA ILE A 342 5.90 1.20 1.17
C ILE A 342 7.27 1.82 1.40
N ASP A 343 7.41 3.10 1.05
CA ASP A 343 8.63 3.83 1.32
C ASP A 343 8.36 4.99 2.28
N GLY A 344 9.23 5.10 3.28
CA GLY A 344 9.23 6.21 4.21
C GLY A 344 10.08 7.32 3.62
N GLY A 345 9.50 8.51 3.48
CA GLY A 345 10.31 9.69 3.15
C GLY A 345 10.11 10.22 1.74
N ILE A 346 8.89 10.64 1.43
CA ILE A 346 8.81 11.95 0.76
C ILE A 346 9.09 12.98 1.85
N THR A 347 10.37 13.28 2.07
CA THR A 347 10.73 14.62 2.54
C THR A 347 10.33 15.53 1.40
N TYR A 348 9.13 16.09 1.47
CA TYR A 348 8.83 17.25 0.64
C TYR A 348 9.98 18.24 0.87
N PRO A 349 10.50 18.92 -0.17
CA PRO A 349 11.30 20.11 0.05
C PRO A 349 10.56 20.94 1.10
N ALA A 350 11.27 21.45 2.11
CA ALA A 350 10.69 22.25 3.19
C ALA A 350 10.00 23.55 2.70
N ASP A 351 9.92 23.73 1.37
CA ASP A 351 9.50 24.91 0.64
C ASP A 351 8.11 24.77 0.03
N TYR A 352 7.22 23.94 0.60
CA TYR A 352 5.80 24.17 0.37
C TYR A 352 5.38 25.33 1.26
N GLU A 353 4.87 26.39 0.64
CA GLU A 353 4.15 27.44 1.37
C GLU A 353 3.10 26.73 2.23
N THR A 354 3.27 26.82 3.55
CA THR A 354 2.24 26.38 4.47
C THR A 354 1.04 27.25 4.15
N LEU A 355 -0.03 26.66 3.60
CA LEU A 355 -1.28 27.37 3.41
C LEU A 355 -1.67 27.93 4.77
N SER A 356 -1.61 29.25 4.91
CA SER A 356 -1.93 29.92 6.15
C SER A 356 -3.42 29.75 6.38
N LEU A 357 -3.78 28.90 7.35
CA LEU A 357 -5.16 28.74 7.76
C LEU A 357 -5.59 29.99 8.51
N GLU A 358 -6.56 30.71 7.98
CA GLU A 358 -7.15 31.86 8.68
C GLU A 358 -8.17 31.37 9.70
N GLU A 359 -7.90 31.59 10.98
CA GLU A 359 -8.84 31.28 12.06
C GLU A 359 -9.59 32.55 12.50
N GLY A 360 -10.91 32.45 12.58
CA GLY A 360 -11.80 33.53 13.02
C GLY A 360 -12.75 33.10 14.12
N HIS A 361 -13.18 34.05 14.96
CA HIS A 361 -14.19 33.83 16.00
C HIS A 361 -15.29 34.88 15.88
N THR A 362 -16.55 34.43 15.77
CA THR A 362 -17.71 35.34 15.76
C THR A 362 -18.98 34.65 16.25
N HIS A 363 -19.97 35.44 16.68
CA HIS A 363 -21.32 34.95 16.95
C HIS A 363 -22.18 34.90 15.68
N ILE A 364 -21.94 35.79 14.73
CA ILE A 364 -22.65 35.84 13.45
C ILE A 364 -21.61 36.05 12.36
N TYR A 365 -21.60 35.14 11.39
CA TYR A 365 -20.74 35.23 10.22
C TYR A 365 -21.60 35.51 8.99
N THR A 366 -21.25 36.54 8.23
CA THR A 366 -21.85 36.83 6.93
C THR A 366 -20.84 36.47 5.86
N VAL A 367 -21.25 35.58 4.94
CA VAL A 367 -20.39 35.11 3.86
C VAL A 367 -20.02 36.30 2.95
N PRO A 368 -18.72 36.64 2.82
CA PRO A 368 -18.30 37.90 2.21
C PRO A 368 -18.26 37.85 0.66
N ASP A 369 -18.11 36.67 0.08
CA ASP A 369 -17.92 36.45 -1.36
C ASP A 369 -18.57 35.13 -1.82
N ASP A 370 -18.43 34.81 -3.10
CA ASP A 370 -19.02 33.62 -3.74
C ASP A 370 -18.14 32.36 -3.64
N SER A 371 -17.11 32.38 -2.79
CA SER A 371 -16.24 31.24 -2.55
C SER A 371 -16.96 30.09 -1.82
N VAL A 372 -16.29 28.96 -1.65
CA VAL A 372 -16.93 27.74 -1.15
C VAL A 372 -16.89 27.72 0.38
N TYR A 373 -18.03 28.01 1.02
CA TYR A 373 -18.20 27.92 2.46
C TYR A 373 -19.16 26.79 2.86
N TYR A 374 -18.82 26.07 3.91
CA TYR A 374 -19.66 25.03 4.51
C TYR A 374 -19.86 25.26 5.99
N LEU A 375 -21.12 25.26 6.43
CA LEU A 375 -21.50 25.19 7.84
C LEU A 375 -21.53 23.73 8.30
N PHE A 376 -20.75 23.44 9.33
CA PHE A 376 -20.78 22.17 10.05
C PHE A 376 -21.54 22.38 11.36
N ASN A 377 -22.52 21.53 11.62
CA ASN A 377 -23.26 21.50 12.88
C ASN A 377 -23.71 20.07 13.22
N ARG A 378 -24.46 19.90 14.31
CA ARG A 378 -24.95 18.59 14.77
C ARG A 378 -25.90 17.89 13.78
N SER A 379 -26.50 18.64 12.86
CA SER A 379 -27.40 18.11 11.83
C SER A 379 -26.68 17.73 10.54
N GLY A 380 -25.37 17.98 10.44
CA GLY A 380 -24.53 17.65 9.29
C GLY A 380 -23.81 18.87 8.70
N THR A 381 -23.49 18.76 7.41
CA THR A 381 -22.76 19.80 6.65
C THR A 381 -23.67 20.40 5.59
N MET A 382 -23.73 21.74 5.52
CA MET A 382 -24.56 22.47 4.56
C MET A 382 -23.73 23.58 3.88
N PRO A 383 -23.82 23.73 2.54
CA PRO A 383 -23.20 24.88 1.86
C PRO A 383 -23.92 26.17 2.25
N ILE A 384 -23.16 27.26 2.38
CA ILE A 384 -23.68 28.61 2.65
C ILE A 384 -23.18 29.56 1.55
N SER A 385 -24.05 30.44 1.09
CA SER A 385 -23.81 31.29 -0.10
C SER A 385 -23.52 32.74 0.27
N GLU A 386 -22.95 33.51 -0.67
CA GLU A 386 -22.66 34.94 -0.54
C GLU A 386 -23.84 35.72 0.05
N GLY A 387 -23.55 36.59 1.03
CA GLY A 387 -24.55 37.43 1.69
C GLY A 387 -25.42 36.71 2.73
N GLN A 388 -25.28 35.39 2.89
CA GLN A 388 -25.98 34.63 3.92
C GLN A 388 -25.34 34.88 5.29
N SER A 389 -26.13 35.32 6.27
CA SER A 389 -25.70 35.43 7.67
C SER A 389 -26.10 34.20 8.47
N VAL A 390 -25.14 33.63 9.19
CA VAL A 390 -25.30 32.43 10.00
C VAL A 390 -24.86 32.70 11.44
N SER A 391 -25.72 32.37 12.40
CA SER A 391 -25.38 32.41 13.82
C SER A 391 -24.60 31.16 14.23
N LEU A 392 -23.41 31.34 14.80
CA LEU A 392 -22.55 30.26 15.28
C LEU A 392 -22.86 29.97 16.75
N THR A 393 -23.22 28.72 17.04
CA THR A 393 -23.46 28.21 18.40
C THR A 393 -22.39 27.19 18.77
N PRO A 394 -22.23 26.83 20.07
CA PRO A 394 -21.28 25.81 20.49
C PRO A 394 -21.47 24.47 19.76
N GLY A 395 -20.44 24.01 19.06
CA GLY A 395 -20.47 22.81 18.22
C GLY A 395 -20.81 23.07 16.75
N CYS A 396 -21.02 24.32 16.35
CA CYS A 396 -20.99 24.74 14.95
C CYS A 396 -19.60 25.24 14.57
N LEU A 397 -19.22 25.13 13.30
CA LEU A 397 -18.08 25.85 12.72
C LEU A 397 -18.34 26.05 11.22
N ILE A 398 -17.71 27.06 10.64
CA ILE A 398 -17.71 27.25 9.19
C ILE A 398 -16.32 26.95 8.66
N LYS A 399 -16.24 26.21 7.56
CA LYS A 399 -15.01 25.98 6.81
C LYS A 399 -15.10 26.67 5.46
N HIS A 400 -14.06 27.41 5.13
CA HIS A 400 -13.87 28.05 3.84
C HIS A 400 -12.86 27.26 3.01
N TYR A 401 -13.16 27.10 1.73
CA TYR A 401 -12.30 26.39 0.79
C TYR A 401 -12.04 27.24 -0.44
N ASN A 402 -10.76 27.44 -0.76
CA ASN A 402 -10.31 28.06 -1.99
C ASN A 402 -9.60 27.03 -2.86
N SER A 403 -10.03 26.92 -4.13
CA SER A 403 -9.46 25.99 -5.11
C SER A 403 -9.40 24.53 -4.63
N GLY A 404 -10.33 24.13 -3.76
CA GLY A 404 -10.42 22.78 -3.18
C GLY A 404 -9.59 22.56 -1.91
N TYR A 405 -8.80 23.54 -1.47
CA TYR A 405 -8.02 23.47 -0.24
C TYR A 405 -8.70 24.24 0.89
N LEU A 406 -8.60 23.72 2.13
CA LEU A 406 -9.07 24.42 3.33
C LEU A 406 -8.11 25.58 3.63
N ASP A 407 -8.62 26.80 3.63
CA ASP A 407 -7.84 28.01 3.88
C ASP A 407 -8.40 28.87 5.02
N GLY A 408 -9.61 28.59 5.52
CA GLY A 408 -10.16 29.27 6.69
C GLY A 408 -11.14 28.47 7.54
N VAL A 409 -11.13 28.71 8.84
CA VAL A 409 -12.10 28.15 9.80
C VAL A 409 -12.64 29.24 10.72
N ILE A 410 -13.97 29.37 10.78
CA ILE A 410 -14.65 30.27 11.70
C ILE A 410 -15.33 29.48 12.81
N TYR A 411 -14.91 29.74 14.04
CA TYR A 411 -15.47 29.16 15.26
C TYR A 411 -16.50 30.10 15.90
N PRO A 412 -17.43 29.57 16.70
CA PRO A 412 -18.24 30.39 17.59
C PRO A 412 -17.32 31.16 18.53
N ALA A 413 -17.58 32.44 18.70
CA ALA A 413 -16.93 33.21 19.75
C ALA A 413 -17.23 32.57 21.11
N GLN A 414 -16.21 32.47 21.96
CA GLN A 414 -16.39 32.00 23.34
C GLN A 414 -17.42 32.90 24.00
N GLN A 415 -18.53 32.33 24.44
CA GLN A 415 -19.39 33.02 25.38
C GLN A 415 -18.61 33.12 26.69
N ASN A 416 -18.32 34.33 27.14
CA ASN A 416 -17.84 34.52 28.50
C ASN A 416 -18.88 33.91 29.44
N GLU A 417 -18.48 32.93 30.24
CA GLU A 417 -19.35 32.41 31.29
C GLU A 417 -19.75 33.56 32.21
N LEU A 418 -21.05 33.77 32.38
CA LEU A 418 -21.55 34.74 33.35
C LEU A 418 -21.17 34.23 34.73
N SER A 419 -20.59 35.09 35.57
CA SER A 419 -20.17 34.75 36.94
C SER A 419 -20.66 35.79 37.95
N GLY A 420 -20.88 35.35 39.19
CA GLY A 420 -21.26 36.24 40.30
C GLY A 420 -22.58 36.97 40.05
N GLU A 421 -22.61 38.29 40.26
CA GLU A 421 -23.84 39.09 40.20
C GLU A 421 -24.54 39.02 38.83
N LEU A 422 -23.78 39.01 37.73
CA LEU A 422 -24.36 38.95 36.38
C LEU A 422 -25.11 37.63 36.13
N LEU A 423 -24.55 36.51 36.63
CA LEU A 423 -25.20 35.21 36.58
C LEU A 423 -26.46 35.19 37.43
N LEU A 424 -26.38 35.74 38.66
CA LEU A 424 -27.55 35.82 39.54
C LEU A 424 -28.68 36.65 38.92
N TYR A 425 -28.38 37.82 38.34
CA TYR A 425 -29.39 38.65 37.69
C TYR A 425 -30.03 37.94 36.49
N ASP A 426 -29.25 37.23 35.68
CA ASP A 426 -29.75 36.46 34.54
C ASP A 426 -30.68 35.32 34.99
N LEU A 427 -30.26 34.55 36.00
CA LEU A 427 -31.07 33.50 36.61
C LEU A 427 -32.40 34.04 37.14
N LEU A 428 -32.39 35.17 37.85
CA LEU A 428 -33.60 35.80 38.38
C LEU A 428 -34.47 36.41 37.28
N ALA A 429 -33.88 36.88 36.18
CA ALA A 429 -34.61 37.44 35.05
C ALA A 429 -35.35 36.37 34.25
N HIS A 430 -34.71 35.22 33.99
CA HIS A 430 -35.20 34.20 33.07
C HIS A 430 -35.83 32.97 33.73
N TYR A 431 -35.48 32.69 34.99
CA TYR A 431 -36.05 31.58 35.75
C TYR A 431 -36.93 32.13 36.88
N LYS A 432 -38.25 31.91 36.83
CA LYS A 432 -39.20 32.50 37.81
C LYS A 432 -39.69 31.54 38.89
N ARG A 433 -39.25 30.28 38.86
CA ARG A 433 -39.68 29.28 39.84
C ARG A 433 -38.97 29.51 41.17
N THR A 434 -39.77 29.61 42.23
CA THR A 434 -39.29 29.72 43.61
C THR A 434 -39.69 28.49 44.42
N GLU A 435 -38.94 28.24 45.49
CA GLU A 435 -39.16 27.18 46.46
C GLU A 435 -38.95 27.71 47.88
N SER A 436 -39.48 27.00 48.88
CA SER A 436 -39.29 27.36 50.29
C SER A 436 -37.82 27.29 50.67
N LEU A 437 -37.29 28.34 51.28
CA LEU A 437 -35.91 28.38 51.71
C LEU A 437 -35.71 27.41 52.89
N SER A 438 -34.83 26.41 52.70
CA SER A 438 -34.32 25.57 53.77
C SER A 438 -32.85 25.89 53.97
N LEU A 439 -32.48 26.33 55.18
CA LEU A 439 -31.11 26.67 55.52
C LEU A 439 -30.25 25.43 55.80
N GLU A 440 -30.86 24.26 56.00
CA GLU A 440 -30.15 23.01 56.28
C GLU A 440 -29.26 22.56 55.12
N SER A 441 -29.68 22.79 53.87
CA SER A 441 -28.87 22.42 52.68
C SER A 441 -27.76 23.43 52.36
N LEU A 442 -27.81 24.62 52.94
CA LEU A 442 -26.88 25.72 52.67
C LEU A 442 -25.84 25.93 53.79
N ALA A 443 -26.11 25.42 55.00
CA ALA A 443 -25.28 25.65 56.18
C ALA A 443 -23.86 25.05 56.12
N ALA A 444 -23.61 24.12 55.19
CA ALA A 444 -22.32 23.44 55.02
C ALA A 444 -21.50 23.94 53.81
N LEU A 445 -22.02 24.91 53.05
CA LEU A 445 -21.37 25.43 51.84
C LEU A 445 -20.50 26.65 52.15
N GLU A 446 -19.34 26.75 51.51
CA GLU A 446 -18.59 28.01 51.44
C GLU A 446 -19.25 28.92 50.40
N LEU A 447 -19.93 29.97 50.87
CA LEU A 447 -20.71 30.87 50.02
C LEU A 447 -19.83 32.03 49.52
N SER A 448 -20.01 32.39 48.24
CA SER A 448 -19.48 33.66 47.71
C SER A 448 -20.20 34.86 48.33
N ASP A 449 -19.62 36.06 48.21
CA ASP A 449 -20.26 37.31 48.67
C ASP A 449 -21.63 37.52 47.98
N THR A 450 -21.71 37.19 46.69
CA THR A 450 -22.94 37.27 45.89
C THR A 450 -24.01 36.31 46.41
N ALA A 451 -23.64 35.04 46.62
CA ALA A 451 -24.54 34.02 47.15
C ALA A 451 -25.02 34.37 48.57
N SER A 452 -24.12 34.86 49.42
CA SER A 452 -24.42 35.26 50.79
C SER A 452 -25.45 36.38 50.83
N LYS A 453 -25.24 37.44 50.06
CA LYS A 453 -26.16 38.59 49.98
C LYS A 453 -27.54 38.18 49.45
N TYR A 454 -27.58 37.32 48.44
CA TYR A 454 -28.83 36.82 47.89
C TYR A 454 -29.60 35.94 48.89
N ILE A 455 -28.90 35.08 49.64
CA ILE A 455 -29.52 34.24 50.67
C ILE A 455 -30.09 35.12 51.80
N GLU A 456 -29.39 36.17 52.23
CA GLU A 456 -29.90 37.12 53.23
C GLU A 456 -31.22 37.76 52.78
N GLU A 457 -31.31 38.18 51.51
CA GLU A 457 -32.55 38.69 50.93
C GLU A 457 -33.66 37.61 50.92
N CYS A 458 -33.31 36.36 50.59
CA CYS A 458 -34.25 35.24 50.59
C CYS A 458 -34.75 34.87 51.99
N ILE A 459 -33.92 35.03 53.04
CA ILE A 459 -34.32 34.79 54.44
C ILE A 459 -35.46 35.73 54.84
N ALA A 460 -35.40 37.00 54.41
CA ALA A 460 -36.45 37.97 54.71
C ALA A 460 -37.80 37.62 54.03
N VAL A 461 -37.77 36.99 52.86
CA VAL A 461 -38.97 36.65 52.07
C VAL A 461 -39.44 35.21 52.32
N GLY A 462 -38.57 34.32 52.82
CA GLY A 462 -38.86 32.90 53.08
C GLY A 462 -38.85 31.99 51.84
N VAL A 463 -38.48 32.52 50.68
CA VAL A 463 -38.43 31.77 49.41
C VAL A 463 -37.14 32.07 48.66
N ILE A 464 -36.66 31.09 47.90
CA ILE A 464 -35.46 31.18 47.07
C ILE A 464 -35.78 30.78 45.63
N ASN A 465 -35.09 31.37 44.65
CA ASN A 465 -35.17 30.91 43.27
C ASN A 465 -34.53 29.54 43.13
N SER A 466 -35.25 28.59 42.54
CA SER A 466 -34.79 27.19 42.43
C SER A 466 -33.51 27.05 41.60
N ALA A 467 -33.33 27.87 40.57
CA ALA A 467 -32.10 27.85 39.78
C ALA A 467 -30.96 28.50 40.57
N ALA A 468 -31.17 29.67 41.19
CA ALA A 468 -30.14 30.29 42.02
C ALA A 468 -29.68 29.38 43.17
N LYS A 469 -30.60 28.70 43.86
CA LYS A 469 -30.28 27.70 44.89
C LYS A 469 -29.36 26.60 44.35
N ARG A 470 -29.69 26.03 43.20
CA ARG A 470 -28.90 24.98 42.57
C ARG A 470 -27.49 25.45 42.21
N PHE A 471 -27.35 26.64 41.64
CA PHE A 471 -26.05 27.20 41.29
C PHE A 471 -25.19 27.52 42.53
N ILE A 472 -25.82 27.90 43.64
CA ILE A 472 -25.16 28.07 44.94
C ILE A 472 -24.70 26.70 45.48
N GLU A 473 -25.56 25.67 45.44
CA GLU A 473 -25.23 24.31 45.87
C GLU A 473 -24.11 23.67 45.03
N GLU A 474 -24.02 24.02 43.74
CA GLU A 474 -22.97 23.57 42.82
C GLU A 474 -21.67 24.41 42.90
N GLY A 475 -21.63 25.46 43.74
CA GLY A 475 -20.46 26.34 43.90
C GLY A 475 -20.14 27.21 42.69
N GLN A 476 -21.13 27.47 41.84
CA GLN A 476 -20.99 28.20 40.57
C GLN A 476 -21.43 29.67 40.66
N LEU A 477 -21.90 30.11 41.84
CA LEU A 477 -22.44 31.46 42.06
C LEU A 477 -21.63 32.29 43.08
#